data_AF-A0A252BZI5-F1
#
_entry.id   AF-A0A252BZI5-F1
#
_cell.length_a   1.000
_cell.length_b   1.000
_cell.length_c   1.000
_cell.angle_alpha   90.00
_cell.angle_beta   90.00
_cell.angle_gamma   90.00
#
_symmetry.space_group_name_H-M   'P 1'
#
loop_
_entity.id
_entity.type
_entity.pdbx_description
1 polymer ?
#
loop_
_entity_poly.entity_id
_entity_poly.type
_entity_poly.pdbx_seq_one_letter_code
_entity_poly.pdbx_strand_id
1 'polypeptide(L)'
;MSQMMNGDVPVHPVQNNRQPRERAVCPVVVTLAVYEVYSHVFSPQERLITGECRGGFGVGELIAFLYARSFPKSEWRKRTDEAFKGMRL
;
A
#
# COMPACT_ATOMS: atom_id res chain seq x y z
N MET A 1 -10.44 0.78 -11.10
CA MET A 1 -10.99 -0.50 -10.61
C MET A 1 -12.49 -0.32 -10.53
N SER A 2 -13.28 -1.20 -11.15
CA SER A 2 -14.66 -1.41 -10.66
C SER A 2 -14.53 -1.80 -9.19
N GLN A 3 -15.27 -1.18 -8.28
CA GLN A 3 -15.12 -1.41 -6.84
C GLN A 3 -15.21 -2.91 -6.56
N MET A 4 -14.08 -3.53 -6.22
CA MET A 4 -14.08 -4.91 -5.74
C MET A 4 -14.60 -4.87 -4.31
N MET A 5 -15.51 -5.79 -3.99
CA MET A 5 -16.04 -5.93 -2.65
C MET A 5 -15.62 -7.27 -2.08
N ASN A 6 -15.21 -7.27 -0.81
CA ASN A 6 -15.04 -8.47 -0.02
C ASN A 6 -16.06 -8.42 1.13
N GLY A 7 -17.22 -9.05 0.94
CA GLY A 7 -18.41 -8.71 1.73
C GLY A 7 -18.86 -7.28 1.43
N ASP A 8 -19.09 -6.47 2.46
CA ASP A 8 -19.50 -5.06 2.33
C ASP A 8 -18.32 -4.07 2.34
N VAL A 9 -17.08 -4.57 2.37
CA VAL A 9 -15.88 -3.72 2.44
C VAL A 9 -15.31 -3.52 1.04
N PRO A 10 -15.18 -2.27 0.53
CA PRO A 10 -14.53 -2.00 -0.73
C PRO A 10 -13.03 -2.29 -0.60
N VAL A 11 -12.46 -2.97 -1.60
CA VAL A 11 -11.06 -3.40 -1.59
C VAL A 11 -10.32 -3.04 -2.90
N HIS A 12 -9.00 -2.88 -2.77
CA HIS A 12 -8.03 -2.76 -3.85
C HIS A 12 -7.17 -4.02 -3.93
N PRO A 13 -6.58 -4.35 -5.09
CA PRO A 13 -5.69 -5.49 -5.19
C PRO A 13 -4.36 -5.11 -4.56
N VAL A 14 -3.67 -6.10 -4.00
CA VAL A 14 -2.30 -5.93 -3.50
C VAL A 14 -1.42 -7.04 -4.04
N GLN A 15 -0.12 -6.78 -4.15
CA GLN A 15 0.83 -7.76 -4.65
C GLN A 15 1.21 -8.74 -3.53
N ASN A 16 1.08 -10.04 -3.81
CA ASN A 16 1.55 -11.11 -2.95
C ASN A 16 2.25 -12.19 -3.80
N ASN A 17 3.46 -12.57 -3.40
CA ASN A 17 4.28 -13.56 -4.12
C ASN A 17 4.02 -15.01 -3.68
N ARG A 18 3.20 -15.23 -2.64
CA ARG A 18 3.15 -16.54 -1.95
C ARG A 18 2.03 -17.48 -2.42
N GLN A 19 0.93 -17.02 -3.03
CA GLN A 19 -0.15 -17.92 -3.48
C GLN A 19 -0.90 -17.38 -4.72
N PRO A 20 -0.93 -18.11 -5.84
CA PRO A 20 -1.58 -17.67 -7.08
C PRO A 20 -3.09 -17.97 -7.17
N ARG A 21 -3.65 -18.74 -6.21
CA ARG A 21 -5.05 -19.21 -6.31
C ARG A 21 -6.09 -18.14 -5.95
N GLU A 22 -5.72 -17.15 -5.14
CA GLU A 22 -6.60 -16.05 -4.76
C GLU A 22 -5.88 -14.72 -4.90
N ARG A 23 -6.56 -13.75 -5.49
CA ARG A 23 -6.03 -12.40 -5.64
C ARG A 23 -6.01 -11.74 -4.26
N ALA A 24 -4.82 -11.41 -3.74
CA ALA A 24 -4.70 -10.69 -2.49
C ALA A 24 -5.35 -9.29 -2.62
N VAL A 25 -6.11 -8.91 -1.60
CA VAL A 25 -6.83 -7.63 -1.55
C VAL A 25 -6.66 -6.97 -0.20
N CYS A 26 -6.84 -5.65 -0.16
CA CYS A 26 -6.79 -4.83 1.04
C CYS A 26 -7.89 -3.76 1.00
N PRO A 27 -8.51 -3.38 2.13
CA PRO A 27 -9.53 -2.33 2.14
C PRO A 27 -9.05 -1.04 1.47
N VAL A 28 -9.93 -0.39 0.71
CA VAL A 28 -9.61 0.87 0.00
C VAL A 28 -9.02 1.90 0.95
N VAL A 29 -9.63 2.08 2.13
CA VAL A 29 -9.16 3.01 3.16
C VAL A 29 -7.70 2.78 3.57
N VAL A 30 -7.25 1.52 3.63
CA VAL A 30 -5.87 1.18 3.97
C VAL A 30 -4.94 1.55 2.82
N THR A 31 -5.29 1.19 1.59
CA THR A 31 -4.45 1.52 0.43
C THR A 31 -4.36 3.02 0.15
N LEU A 32 -5.42 3.79 0.43
CA LEU A 32 -5.40 5.25 0.33
C LEU A 32 -4.52 5.89 1.41
N ALA A 33 -4.56 5.36 2.63
CA ALA A 33 -3.65 5.79 3.70
C ALA A 33 -2.18 5.52 3.34
N VAL A 34 -1.90 4.37 2.73
CA VAL A 34 -0.57 4.03 2.21
C VAL A 34 -0.17 4.97 1.07
N TYR A 35 -1.09 5.25 0.15
CA TYR A 35 -0.88 6.16 -0.97
C TYR A 35 -0.56 7.59 -0.53
N GLU A 36 -1.15 8.07 0.56
CA GLU A 36 -0.84 9.38 1.13
C GLU A 36 0.65 9.48 1.52
N VAL A 37 1.17 8.47 2.21
CA VAL A 37 2.58 8.40 2.61
C VAL A 37 3.48 8.28 1.39
N TYR A 38 3.16 7.35 0.48
CA TYR A 38 3.91 7.15 -0.76
C TYR A 38 4.04 8.45 -1.57
N SER A 39 2.92 9.16 -1.77
CA SER A 39 2.87 10.39 -2.56
C SER A 39 3.69 11.51 -1.94
N HIS A 40 3.76 11.56 -0.60
CA HIS A 40 4.59 12.53 0.12
C HIS A 40 6.10 12.19 0.03
N VAL A 41 6.45 10.91 0.09
CA VAL A 41 7.85 10.45 0.17
C VAL A 41 8.52 10.40 -1.20
N PHE A 42 7.79 10.02 -2.25
CA PHE A 42 8.32 9.82 -3.59
C PHE A 42 7.75 10.84 -4.58
N SER A 43 6.53 10.62 -5.03
CA SER A 43 5.72 11.51 -5.87
C SER A 43 4.36 10.84 -6.09
N PRO A 44 3.29 11.60 -6.38
CA PRO A 44 1.99 11.00 -6.66
C PRO A 44 2.02 10.07 -7.88
N GLN A 45 1.49 8.85 -7.73
CA GLN A 45 1.29 7.89 -8.82
C GLN A 45 -0.12 7.28 -8.74
N GLU A 46 -1.12 7.99 -9.27
CA GLU A 46 -2.55 7.62 -9.13
C GLU A 46 -2.89 6.20 -9.60
N ARG A 47 -2.14 5.66 -10.56
CA ARG A 47 -2.32 4.28 -11.05
C ARG A 47 -2.23 3.21 -9.96
N LEU A 48 -1.56 3.50 -8.84
CA LEU A 48 -1.47 2.62 -7.67
C LEU A 48 -2.82 2.42 -6.97
N ILE A 49 -3.74 3.38 -7.09
CA ILE A 49 -5.07 3.36 -6.44
C ILE A 49 -6.23 3.31 -7.46
N THR A 50 -5.99 3.62 -8.73
CA THR A 50 -7.03 3.54 -9.78
C THR A 50 -7.04 2.19 -10.51
N GLY A 51 -6.02 1.33 -10.33
CA GLY A 51 -6.04 -0.06 -10.79
C GLY A 51 -5.51 -0.31 -12.22
N GLU A 52 -4.75 0.64 -12.78
CA GLU A 52 -4.04 0.50 -14.06
C GLU A 52 -2.57 0.06 -13.88
N CYS A 53 -2.21 -0.44 -12.69
CA CYS A 53 -0.88 -0.97 -12.40
C CYS A 53 -0.91 -2.49 -12.15
N ARG A 54 0.27 -3.14 -12.15
CA ARG A 54 0.43 -4.60 -11.94
C ARG A 54 0.11 -5.05 -10.49
N GLY A 55 -1.02 -4.67 -9.93
CA GLY A 55 -1.53 -5.21 -8.67
C GLY A 55 -1.33 -4.36 -7.41
N GLY A 56 -1.11 -3.04 -7.54
CA GLY A 56 -1.08 -2.12 -6.40
C GLY A 56 0.19 -2.24 -5.57
N PHE A 57 0.09 -1.89 -4.29
CA PHE A 57 1.16 -2.01 -3.30
C PHE A 57 1.46 -3.48 -2.95
N GLY A 58 2.73 -3.79 -2.69
CA GLY A 58 3.13 -5.05 -2.08
C GLY A 58 2.93 -5.09 -0.56
N VAL A 59 2.89 -6.29 0.02
CA VAL A 59 2.75 -6.48 1.49
C VAL A 59 3.80 -5.68 2.28
N GLY A 60 5.05 -5.67 1.80
CA GLY A 60 6.12 -4.89 2.44
C GLY A 60 5.90 -3.38 2.41
N GLU A 61 5.42 -2.88 1.28
CA GLU A 61 5.08 -1.47 1.12
C GLU A 61 3.93 -1.08 2.04
N LEU A 62 2.87 -1.90 2.11
CA LEU A 62 1.77 -1.67 3.05
C LEU A 62 2.28 -1.55 4.48
N ILE A 63 3.14 -2.47 4.93
CA ILE A 63 3.71 -2.45 6.28
C ILE A 63 4.57 -1.20 6.49
N ALA A 64 5.51 -0.91 5.58
CA ALA A 64 6.45 0.20 5.71
C ALA A 64 5.73 1.55 5.77
N PHE A 65 4.78 1.76 4.86
CA PHE A 65 4.05 3.03 4.78
C PHE A 65 3.06 3.22 5.92
N LEU A 66 2.36 2.17 6.37
CA LEU A 66 1.50 2.27 7.56
C LEU A 66 2.33 2.52 8.83
N TYR A 67 3.49 1.88 8.96
CA TYR A 67 4.45 2.17 10.03
C TYR A 67 4.86 3.65 10.00
N ALA A 68 5.30 4.17 8.85
CA ALA A 68 5.69 5.57 8.72
C ALA A 68 4.55 6.55 9.04
N ARG A 69 3.31 6.22 8.66
CA ARG A 69 2.11 7.03 8.92
C ARG A 69 1.83 7.25 10.42
N SER A 70 2.33 6.38 11.30
CA SER A 70 2.16 6.52 12.75
C SER A 70 3.00 7.65 13.38
N PHE A 71 3.90 8.27 12.59
CA PHE A 71 4.76 9.37 13.00
C PHE A 71 4.32 10.71 12.37
N PRO A 72 4.81 11.87 12.86
CA PRO A 72 4.57 13.15 12.22
C PRO A 72 4.98 13.15 10.75
N LYS A 73 4.23 13.87 9.90
CA LYS A 73 4.43 13.89 8.44
C LYS A 73 5.85 14.25 8.02
N SER A 74 6.51 15.15 8.76
CA SER A 74 7.92 15.53 8.55
C SER A 74 8.92 14.37 8.71
N GLU A 75 8.54 13.29 9.40
CA GLU A 75 9.39 12.11 9.61
C GLU A 75 9.14 10.99 8.60
N TRP A 76 8.08 11.04 7.80
CA TRP A 76 7.62 9.90 7.00
C TRP A 76 8.71 9.35 6.07
N ARG A 77 9.52 10.21 5.45
CA ARG A 77 10.65 9.78 4.62
C ARG A 77 11.64 8.92 5.42
N LYS A 78 12.10 9.45 6.57
CA LYS A 78 13.06 8.77 7.44
C LYS A 78 12.52 7.42 7.94
N ARG A 79 11.24 7.37 8.33
CA ARG A 79 10.60 6.15 8.85
C ARG A 79 10.36 5.11 7.77
N THR A 80 10.04 5.55 6.56
CA THR A 80 9.96 4.68 5.38
C THR A 80 11.32 4.04 5.09
N ASP A 81 12.38 4.84 5.04
CA ASP A 81 13.75 4.36 4.81
C ASP A 81 14.21 3.39 5.92
N GLU A 82 13.89 3.70 7.19
CA GLU A 82 14.12 2.84 8.35
C GLU A 82 13.43 1.48 8.20
N ALA A 83 12.14 1.48 7.87
CA ALA A 83 11.34 0.27 7.71
C ALA A 83 11.89 -0.62 6.59
N PHE A 84 12.18 -0.05 5.41
CA PHE A 84 12.70 -0.82 4.28
C PHE A 84 14.08 -1.41 4.56
N LYS A 85 14.96 -0.70 5.29
CA LYS A 85 16.28 -1.21 5.65
C LYS A 85 16.22 -2.46 6.55
N GLY A 86 15.23 -2.55 7.44
CA GLY A 86 15.06 -3.67 8.37
C GLY A 86 14.24 -4.85 7.83
N MET A 87 13.61 -4.70 6.67
CA MET A 87 12.58 -5.61 6.19
C MET A 87 13.15 -6.86 5.50
N ARG A 88 12.62 -8.04 5.85
CA ARG A 88 12.89 -9.34 5.20
C ARG A 88 11.55 -10.05 4.94
N LEU A 89 11.17 -10.26 3.68
CA LEU A 89 9.85 -10.78 3.27
C LEU A 89 9.95 -12.03 2.40
#